data_AF-A0A355QG89-F1
#
_entry.id   AF-A0A355QG89-F1
#
_cell.length_a   1.000
_cell.length_b   1.000
_cell.length_c   1.000
_cell.angle_alpha   90.00
_cell.angle_beta   90.00
_cell.angle_gamma   90.00
#
_symmetry.space_group_name_H-M   'P 1'
#
loop_
_entity.id
_entity.type
_entity.pdbx_description
1 polymer ?
#
loop_
_entity_poly.entity_id
_entity_poly.type
_entity_poly.pdbx_seq_one_letter_code
_entity_poly.pdbx_strand_id
1 'polypeptide(L)'
;PCHDTGGGWATAFSAHPSQLHPVDDSFSDESAVMVEPTACAVHAALVADVPDGAIVTVLGAGTLGLLTIAALRTFAKPRTVVATARYPSQRRLAAELGADLVVEPDGIRRAVRRAT
;
A
#
# COMPACT_ATOMS: atom_id res chain seq x y z
N PRO A 1 18.94 -21.40 -6.19
CA PRO A 1 17.92 -21.45 -7.26
C PRO A 1 17.43 -20.08 -7.78
N CYS A 2 17.58 -18.97 -7.03
CA CYS A 2 17.22 -17.63 -7.52
C CYS A 2 18.36 -16.87 -8.23
N HIS A 3 19.58 -17.43 -8.27
CA HIS A 3 20.71 -16.80 -8.96
C HIS A 3 20.69 -17.01 -10.48
N ASP A 4 19.93 -17.99 -10.96
CA ASP A 4 19.88 -18.40 -12.37
C ASP A 4 18.73 -17.76 -13.14
N THR A 5 17.76 -17.16 -12.44
CA THR A 5 16.63 -16.46 -13.03
C THR A 5 16.86 -14.96 -12.87
N GLY A 6 17.17 -14.26 -13.96
CA GLY A 6 17.29 -12.80 -13.97
C GLY A 6 16.00 -12.09 -13.51
N GLY A 7 16.07 -10.77 -13.30
CA GLY A 7 14.94 -9.94 -12.87
C GLY A 7 14.54 -8.86 -13.89
N GLY A 8 13.57 -8.02 -13.51
CA GLY A 8 13.05 -6.96 -14.38
C GLY A 8 14.00 -5.78 -14.64
N TRP A 9 15.15 -5.71 -13.96
CA TRP A 9 16.21 -4.74 -14.27
C TRP A 9 17.11 -5.25 -15.41
N ALA A 10 16.49 -5.52 -16.55
CA ALA A 10 17.13 -6.01 -17.77
C ALA A 10 16.27 -5.63 -18.98
N THR A 11 16.83 -5.66 -20.19
CA THR A 11 16.06 -5.44 -21.43
C THR A 11 15.14 -6.61 -21.77
N ALA A 12 15.40 -7.79 -21.21
CA ALA A 12 14.57 -8.98 -21.30
C ALA A 12 14.87 -9.92 -20.13
N PHE A 13 13.90 -10.76 -19.76
CA PHE A 13 14.08 -11.84 -18.79
C PHE A 13 13.20 -13.04 -19.17
N SER A 14 13.51 -14.21 -18.63
CA SER A 14 12.67 -15.40 -18.79
C SER A 14 11.69 -15.52 -17.64
N ALA A 15 10.40 -15.68 -17.95
CA ALA A 15 9.33 -15.92 -16.98
C ALA A 15 8.56 -17.18 -17.36
N HIS A 16 8.10 -17.93 -16.35
CA HIS A 16 7.11 -18.98 -16.61
C HIS A 16 5.77 -18.32 -16.97
N PRO A 17 4.97 -18.87 -17.91
CA PRO A 17 3.67 -18.28 -18.28
C PRO A 17 2.72 -18.02 -17.11
N SER A 18 2.82 -18.79 -16.02
CA SER A 18 2.01 -18.58 -14.80
C SER A 18 2.39 -17.33 -14.00
N GLN A 19 3.51 -16.67 -14.31
CA GLN A 19 3.96 -15.43 -13.68
C GLN A 19 3.57 -14.20 -14.51
N LEU A 20 3.00 -14.41 -15.71
CA LEU A 20 2.58 -13.34 -16.60
C LEU A 20 1.10 -13.06 -16.37
N HIS A 21 0.79 -11.82 -16.03
CA HIS A 21 -0.58 -11.33 -15.91
C HIS A 21 -0.85 -10.36 -17.07
N PRO A 22 -1.87 -10.60 -17.91
CA PRO A 22 -2.22 -9.66 -18.95
C PRO A 22 -2.70 -8.36 -18.32
N VAL A 23 -2.20 -7.24 -18.84
CA VAL A 23 -2.64 -5.90 -18.48
C VAL A 23 -3.40 -5.33 -19.67
N ASP A 24 -4.47 -4.59 -19.39
CA ASP A 24 -5.29 -3.96 -20.42
C ASP A 24 -4.52 -2.85 -21.16
N ASP A 25 -4.66 -2.76 -22.48
CA ASP A 25 -3.96 -1.78 -23.32
C ASP A 25 -4.29 -0.32 -22.98
N SER A 26 -5.36 -0.06 -22.21
CA SER A 26 -5.69 1.28 -21.70
C SER A 26 -4.77 1.76 -20.57
N PHE A 27 -3.97 0.88 -19.96
CA PHE A 27 -3.01 1.25 -18.93
C PHE A 27 -1.74 1.81 -19.58
N SER A 28 -1.22 2.92 -19.04
CA SER A 28 0.16 3.32 -19.34
C SER A 28 1.16 2.36 -18.69
N ASP A 29 2.39 2.30 -19.20
CA ASP A 29 3.46 1.48 -18.62
C ASP A 29 3.70 1.81 -17.13
N GLU A 30 3.63 3.08 -16.75
CA GLU A 30 3.76 3.52 -15.35
C GLU A 30 2.60 3.03 -14.48
N SER A 31 1.41 2.87 -15.05
CA SER A 31 0.26 2.32 -14.33
C SER A 31 0.35 0.79 -14.25
N ALA A 32 0.81 0.14 -15.31
CA ALA A 32 1.03 -1.30 -15.37
C ALA A 32 2.06 -1.77 -14.33
N VAL A 33 3.17 -1.04 -14.17
CA VAL A 33 4.22 -1.41 -13.19
C VAL A 33 3.71 -1.33 -11.74
N MET A 34 2.65 -0.56 -11.48
CA MET A 34 2.05 -0.42 -10.16
C MET A 34 1.12 -1.59 -9.79
N VAL A 35 0.76 -2.45 -10.73
CA VAL A 35 -0.16 -3.58 -10.49
C VAL A 35 0.35 -4.49 -9.37
N GLU A 36 1.63 -4.88 -9.39
CA GLU A 36 2.22 -5.76 -8.38
C GLU A 36 2.23 -5.13 -6.97
N PRO A 37 2.78 -3.92 -6.74
CA PRO A 37 2.79 -3.35 -5.40
C PRO A 37 1.38 -3.03 -4.89
N THR A 38 0.44 -2.71 -5.79
CA THR A 38 -0.97 -2.55 -5.43
C THR A 38 -1.60 -3.88 -5.03
N ALA A 39 -1.34 -4.97 -5.77
CA ALA A 39 -1.81 -6.30 -5.41
C ALA A 39 -1.31 -6.74 -4.03
N CYS A 40 -0.03 -6.47 -3.71
CA CYS A 40 0.53 -6.70 -2.37
C CYS A 40 -0.23 -5.93 -1.27
N ALA A 41 -0.54 -4.65 -1.50
CA ALA A 41 -1.30 -3.83 -0.56
C ALA A 41 -2.76 -4.30 -0.39
N VAL A 42 -3.42 -4.70 -1.48
CA VAL A 42 -4.77 -5.30 -1.44
C VAL A 42 -4.75 -6.60 -0.65
N HIS A 43 -3.78 -7.47 -0.92
CA HIS A 43 -3.60 -8.71 -0.17
C HIS A 43 -3.44 -8.44 1.33
N ALA A 44 -2.59 -7.47 1.72
CA ALA A 44 -2.41 -7.10 3.12
C ALA A 44 -3.71 -6.61 3.77
N ALA A 45 -4.50 -5.77 3.08
CA ALA A 45 -5.77 -5.28 3.59
C ALA A 45 -6.80 -6.41 3.78
N LEU A 46 -6.86 -7.37 2.86
CA LEU A 46 -7.77 -8.52 2.94
C LEU A 46 -7.37 -9.51 4.04
N VAL A 47 -6.09 -9.83 4.16
CA VAL A 47 -5.58 -10.77 5.18
C VAL A 47 -5.60 -10.16 6.59
N ALA A 48 -5.53 -8.84 6.71
CA ALA A 48 -5.64 -8.17 8.01
C ALA A 48 -7.02 -8.34 8.66
N ASP A 49 -8.06 -8.72 7.89
CA ASP A 49 -9.43 -8.98 8.35
C ASP A 49 -9.91 -7.91 9.35
N VAL A 50 -9.78 -6.64 8.94
CA VAL A 50 -10.04 -5.49 9.79
C VAL A 50 -11.51 -5.45 10.18
N PRO A 51 -11.86 -5.50 11.49
CA PRO A 51 -13.24 -5.41 11.92
C PRO A 51 -13.88 -4.09 11.50
N ASP A 52 -15.16 -4.15 11.12
CA ASP A 52 -15.94 -2.95 10.83
C ASP A 52 -15.87 -1.96 12.01
N GLY A 53 -15.55 -0.71 11.70
CA GLY A 53 -15.41 0.35 12.69
C GLY A 53 -14.10 0.34 13.49
N ALA A 54 -13.15 -0.53 13.17
CA ALA A 54 -11.84 -0.55 13.83
C ALA A 54 -11.00 0.71 13.56
N ILE A 55 -10.05 0.95 14.44
CA ILE A 55 -8.98 1.93 14.23
C ILE A 55 -7.75 1.16 13.73
N VAL A 56 -7.28 1.50 12.54
CA VAL A 56 -6.13 0.88 11.91
C VAL A 56 -4.97 1.85 11.90
N THR A 57 -3.77 1.35 12.16
CA THR A 57 -2.53 2.12 12.06
C THR A 57 -1.65 1.56 10.96
N VAL A 58 -1.29 2.39 9.97
CA VAL A 58 -0.32 2.08 8.92
C VAL A 58 1.02 2.71 9.29
N LEU A 59 2.02 1.87 9.52
CA LEU A 59 3.37 2.29 9.89
C LEU A 59 4.20 2.55 8.63
N GLY A 60 4.43 3.82 8.32
CA GLY A 60 5.18 4.29 7.17
C GLY A 60 4.29 4.67 5.98
N ALA A 61 4.72 5.72 5.27
CA ALA A 61 4.05 6.25 4.09
C ALA A 61 5.00 6.24 2.86
N GLY A 62 5.71 5.13 2.69
CA GLY A 62 6.32 4.76 1.40
C GLY A 62 5.27 4.14 0.46
N THR A 63 5.69 3.70 -0.73
CA THR A 63 4.77 3.15 -1.76
C THR A 63 3.77 2.13 -1.20
N LEU A 64 4.25 1.10 -0.51
CA LEU A 64 3.37 0.07 0.07
C LEU A 64 2.44 0.63 1.15
N GLY A 65 2.92 1.53 2.01
CA GLY A 65 2.08 2.14 3.05
C GLY A 65 0.95 2.98 2.45
N LEU A 66 1.27 3.79 1.43
CA LEU A 66 0.29 4.60 0.70
C LEU A 66 -0.75 3.73 -0.01
N LEU A 67 -0.30 2.69 -0.73
CA LEU A 67 -1.20 1.74 -1.39
C LEU A 67 -2.04 0.95 -0.37
N THR A 68 -1.49 0.63 0.80
CA THR A 68 -2.22 -0.05 1.88
C THR A 68 -3.32 0.84 2.46
N ILE A 69 -3.08 2.15 2.61
CA ILE A 69 -4.12 3.10 3.03
C ILE A 69 -5.28 3.08 2.03
N ALA A 70 -4.98 3.18 0.72
CA ALA A 70 -5.99 3.12 -0.33
C ALA A 70 -6.75 1.78 -0.35
N ALA A 71 -6.03 0.67 -0.20
CA ALA A 71 -6.60 -0.68 -0.15
C ALA A 71 -7.53 -0.85 1.06
N LEU A 72 -7.12 -0.38 2.25
CA LEU A 72 -7.95 -0.42 3.46
C LEU A 72 -9.26 0.38 3.28
N ARG A 73 -9.22 1.51 2.58
CA ARG A 73 -10.43 2.29 2.27
C ARG A 73 -11.34 1.64 1.24
N THR A 74 -10.78 0.84 0.36
CA THR A 74 -11.52 0.19 -0.73
C THR A 74 -12.13 -1.15 -0.28
N PHE A 75 -11.37 -1.93 0.48
CA PHE A 75 -11.69 -3.34 0.76
C PHE A 75 -12.04 -3.62 2.24
N ALA A 76 -11.88 -2.65 3.13
CA ALA A 76 -12.28 -2.75 4.54
C ALA A 76 -13.14 -1.54 4.95
N LYS A 77 -13.68 -1.58 6.18
CA LYS A 77 -14.50 -0.49 6.75
C LYS A 77 -13.95 0.02 8.08
N PRO A 78 -12.67 0.46 8.13
CA PRO A 78 -12.13 1.07 9.34
C PRO A 78 -12.89 2.38 9.64
N ARG A 79 -13.14 2.64 10.93
CA ARG A 79 -13.62 3.95 11.37
C ARG A 79 -12.53 5.00 11.24
N THR A 80 -11.28 4.62 11.49
CA THR A 80 -10.14 5.53 11.48
C THR A 80 -8.88 4.85 10.95
N VAL A 81 -8.19 5.50 10.01
CA VAL A 81 -6.87 5.11 9.51
C VAL A 81 -5.85 6.16 9.96
N VAL A 82 -4.92 5.74 10.81
CA VAL A 82 -3.79 6.56 11.26
C VAL A 82 -2.54 6.14 10.49
N ALA A 83 -1.84 7.07 9.86
CA ALA A 83 -0.60 6.80 9.12
C ALA A 83 0.60 7.51 9.77
N THR A 84 1.78 6.89 9.73
CA THR A 84 3.03 7.58 10.07
C THR A 84 3.80 8.01 8.83
N ALA A 85 4.24 9.28 8.80
CA ALA A 85 4.94 9.85 7.65
C ALA A 85 5.93 10.93 8.08
N ARG A 86 7.16 10.85 7.57
CA ARG A 86 8.25 11.78 7.90
C ARG A 86 8.23 13.03 7.03
N TYR A 87 7.98 12.87 5.74
CA TYR A 87 8.11 13.96 4.77
C TYR A 87 6.76 14.60 4.42
N PRO A 88 6.69 15.92 4.15
CA PRO A 88 5.44 16.60 3.81
C PRO A 88 4.69 16.00 2.62
N SER A 89 5.41 15.54 1.58
CA SER A 89 4.83 14.89 0.40
C SER A 89 4.13 13.58 0.76
N GLN A 90 4.75 12.74 1.60
CA GLN A 90 4.16 11.51 2.10
C GLN A 90 2.91 11.77 2.92
N ARG A 91 2.92 12.83 3.75
CA ARG A 91 1.76 13.20 4.55
C ARG A 91 0.57 13.62 3.70
N ARG A 92 0.83 14.45 2.69
CA ARG A 92 -0.18 14.89 1.73
C ARG A 92 -0.80 13.70 1.00
N LEU A 93 0.04 12.82 0.42
CA LEU A 93 -0.43 11.65 -0.29
C LEU A 93 -1.19 10.67 0.61
N ALA A 94 -0.72 10.46 1.84
CA ALA A 94 -1.43 9.61 2.81
C ALA A 94 -2.84 10.13 3.10
N ALA A 95 -2.98 11.45 3.28
CA ALA A 95 -4.30 12.07 3.47
C ALA A 95 -5.18 11.97 2.22
N GLU A 96 -4.63 12.24 1.03
CA GLU A 96 -5.33 12.12 -0.25
C GLU A 96 -5.84 10.69 -0.51
N LEU A 97 -5.08 9.67 -0.10
CA LEU A 97 -5.45 8.26 -0.23
C LEU A 97 -6.36 7.77 0.90
N GLY A 98 -6.67 8.62 1.88
CA GLY A 98 -7.70 8.38 2.88
C GLY A 98 -7.21 8.08 4.30
N ALA A 99 -5.98 8.45 4.68
CA ALA A 99 -5.63 8.49 6.10
C ALA A 99 -6.37 9.65 6.80
N ASP A 100 -7.06 9.37 7.91
CA ASP A 100 -7.75 10.42 8.70
C ASP A 100 -6.75 11.25 9.51
N LEU A 101 -5.71 10.59 10.01
CA LEU A 101 -4.68 11.19 10.84
C LEU A 101 -3.32 10.80 10.29
N VAL A 102 -2.46 11.80 10.02
CA VAL A 102 -1.07 11.56 9.66
C VAL A 102 -0.15 12.21 10.69
N VAL A 103 0.72 11.41 11.28
CA VAL A 103 1.61 11.83 12.37
C VAL A 103 3.06 11.49 12.10
N GLU A 104 3.96 12.16 12.82
CA GLU A 104 5.36 11.71 12.88
C GLU A 104 5.45 10.34 13.59
N PRO A 105 6.46 9.51 13.28
CA PRO A 105 6.60 8.18 13.87
C PRO A 105 6.60 8.14 15.40
N ASP A 106 7.15 9.16 16.06
CA ASP A 106 7.18 9.29 17.52
C ASP A 106 5.81 9.65 18.12
N GLY A 107 4.92 10.24 17.35
CA GLY A 107 3.57 10.66 17.76
C GLY A 107 2.52 9.55 17.77
N ILE A 108 2.83 8.35 17.26
CA ILE A 108 1.82 7.34 16.93
C ILE A 108 0.99 6.85 18.13
N ARG A 109 1.65 6.59 19.27
CA ARG A 109 0.96 6.14 20.49
C ARG A 109 -0.02 7.19 21.01
N ARG A 110 0.32 8.47 20.88
CA ARG A 110 -0.54 9.58 21.29
C ARG A 110 -1.74 9.73 20.35
N ALA A 111 -1.53 9.52 19.06
CA ALA A 111 -2.59 9.57 18.05
C ALA A 111 -3.63 8.47 18.27
N VAL A 112 -3.18 7.22 18.46
CA VAL A 112 -4.09 6.08 18.70
C VAL A 112 -4.93 6.29 19.97
N ARG A 113 -4.30 6.73 21.08
CA ARG A 113 -5.02 7.02 22.33
C ARG A 113 -6.08 8.12 22.23
N ARG A 114 -5.97 9.03 21.25
CA ARG A 114 -6.98 10.07 21.02
C ARG A 114 -8.11 9.58 20.13
N ALA A 115 -7.88 8.53 19.36
CA ALA A 115 -8.84 7.97 18.43
C ALA A 115 -9.70 6.86 19.07
N THR A 116 -9.16 6.13 20.06
CA THR A 116 -9.86 5.15 20.90
C THR A 116 -10.67 5.82 21.99
#